data_AF-A0A4P9WES2-F1
#
_entry.id   AF-A0A4P9WES2-F1
#
_cell.length_a   1.000
_cell.length_b   1.000
_cell.length_c   1.000
_cell.angle_alpha   90.00
_cell.angle_beta   90.00
_cell.angle_gamma   90.00
#
_symmetry.space_group_name_H-M   'P 1'
#
loop_
_entity.id
_entity.type
_entity.pdbx_description
1 polymer ?
#
loop_
_entity_poly.entity_id
_entity_poly.type
_entity_poly.pdbx_seq_one_letter_code
_entity_poly.pdbx_strand_id
1 'polypeptide(L)'
;FNDQEIVALSAALALFRYHPGHSGFEGPRTVTPISFSNGYLKKLLEQGCIGRNWAGPNQFAEEVTGSLMMLDTDLALDQSFKKFVNLYATDEATFFS
;
A
#
# COMPACT_ATOMS: atom_id res chain seq x y z
N PHE A 1 -15.32 -12.76 2.15
CA PHE A 1 -14.12 -11.99 2.49
C PHE A 1 -14.04 -11.84 4.00
N ASN A 2 -13.17 -12.65 4.61
CA ASN A 2 -12.71 -12.48 5.98
C ASN A 2 -11.51 -11.51 6.02
N ASP A 3 -11.06 -11.13 7.21
CA ASP A 3 -9.94 -10.18 7.40
C ASP A 3 -8.66 -10.57 6.65
N GLN A 4 -8.33 -11.86 6.61
CA GLN A 4 -7.16 -12.37 5.90
C GLN A 4 -7.31 -12.18 4.38
N GLU A 5 -8.45 -12.58 3.82
CA GLU A 5 -8.75 -12.46 2.40
C GLU A 5 -8.81 -10.98 1.96
N ILE A 6 -9.29 -10.08 2.83
CA ILE A 6 -9.30 -8.63 2.60
C ILE A 6 -7.87 -8.11 2.45
N VAL A 7 -6.94 -8.50 3.33
CA VAL A 7 -5.54 -8.08 3.24
C VAL A 7 -4.88 -8.63 1.99
N ALA A 8 -5.08 -9.91 1.69
CA ALA A 8 -4.51 -10.54 0.49
C ALA A 8 -4.97 -9.80 -0.79
N LEU A 9 -6.26 -9.50 -0.90
CA LEU A 9 -6.81 -8.76 -2.04
C LEU A 9 -6.30 -7.31 -2.08
N SER A 10 -6.24 -6.64 -0.94
CA SER A 10 -5.76 -5.26 -0.87
C SER A 10 -4.28 -5.13 -1.20
N ALA A 11 -3.46 -6.14 -0.90
CA ALA A 11 -2.05 -6.18 -1.27
C ALA A 11 -1.84 -6.22 -2.80
N ALA A 12 -2.83 -6.67 -3.59
CA ALA A 12 -2.79 -6.58 -5.05
C ALA A 12 -2.72 -5.12 -5.55
N LEU A 13 -3.12 -4.15 -4.73
CA LEU A 13 -2.98 -2.73 -5.03
C LEU A 13 -1.50 -2.30 -5.21
N ALA A 14 -0.53 -3.13 -4.81
CA ALA A 14 0.90 -2.95 -5.07
C ALA A 14 1.24 -2.71 -6.55
N LEU A 15 0.43 -3.25 -7.47
CA LEU A 15 0.61 -3.12 -8.92
C LEU A 15 0.03 -1.83 -9.50
N PHE A 16 -0.65 -1.02 -8.68
CA PHE A 16 -1.41 0.10 -9.18
C PHE A 16 -0.61 1.40 -9.14
N ARG A 17 -0.91 2.24 -10.13
CA ARG A 17 -0.57 3.65 -10.16
C ARG A 17 -1.87 4.45 -10.27
N TYR A 18 -1.97 5.51 -9.49
CA TYR A 18 -3.10 6.42 -9.57
C TYR A 18 -2.84 7.55 -10.55
N HIS A 19 -3.93 7.95 -11.20
CA HIS A 19 -3.95 9.00 -12.21
C HIS A 19 -5.07 10.00 -11.89
N PRO A 20 -4.76 11.31 -11.80
CA PRO A 20 -5.75 12.31 -11.42
C PRO A 20 -7.01 12.30 -12.29
N GLY A 21 -6.87 12.04 -13.60
CA GLY A 21 -7.99 12.00 -14.53
C GLY A 21 -8.97 10.84 -14.34
N HIS A 22 -8.60 9.79 -13.60
CA HIS A 22 -9.46 8.62 -13.38
C HIS A 22 -9.95 8.51 -11.94
N SER A 23 -9.06 8.69 -10.96
CA SER A 23 -9.37 8.50 -9.54
C SER A 23 -9.28 9.78 -8.73
N GLY A 24 -8.79 10.88 -9.31
CA GLY A 24 -8.44 12.09 -8.57
C GLY A 24 -7.11 12.02 -7.83
N PHE A 25 -6.55 10.82 -7.56
CA PHE A 25 -5.27 10.62 -6.85
C PHE A 25 -4.06 10.54 -7.80
N GLU A 26 -2.85 10.70 -7.27
CA GLU A 26 -1.63 10.70 -8.07
C GLU A 26 -0.48 9.90 -7.46
N GLY A 27 0.09 9.01 -8.26
CA GLY A 27 1.42 8.45 -8.02
C GLY A 27 1.43 6.92 -7.91
N PRO A 28 2.62 6.33 -7.82
CA PRO A 28 2.78 4.90 -7.68
C PRO A 28 2.66 4.46 -6.20
N ARG A 29 2.17 3.24 -5.98
CA ARG A 29 2.17 2.61 -4.65
C ARG A 29 3.45 1.83 -4.36
N THR A 30 4.19 1.43 -5.39
CA THR A 30 5.46 0.70 -5.29
C THR A 30 6.47 1.20 -6.32
N VAL A 31 7.75 0.95 -6.07
CA VAL A 31 8.83 1.24 -7.04
C VAL A 31 8.87 0.26 -8.21
N THR A 32 8.17 -0.88 -8.10
CA THR A 32 8.11 -1.93 -9.13
C THR A 32 6.65 -2.20 -9.52
N PRO A 33 5.95 -1.26 -10.18
CA PRO A 33 4.51 -1.34 -10.41
C PRO A 33 4.08 -2.45 -11.38
N ILE A 34 5.02 -3.10 -12.06
CA ILE A 34 4.76 -4.21 -13.00
C ILE A 34 5.16 -5.59 -12.45
N SER A 35 5.67 -5.65 -11.21
CA SER A 35 6.11 -6.89 -10.57
C SER A 35 5.30 -7.14 -9.32
N PHE A 36 4.71 -8.32 -9.22
CA PHE A 36 3.90 -8.70 -8.06
C PHE A 36 4.75 -9.44 -7.03
N SER A 37 4.80 -8.91 -5.81
CA SER A 37 5.54 -9.46 -4.67
C SER A 37 4.94 -8.96 -3.35
N ASN A 38 5.39 -9.52 -2.22
CA ASN A 38 4.99 -9.01 -0.90
C ASN A 38 5.72 -7.71 -0.47
N GLY A 39 6.52 -7.11 -1.36
CA GLY A 39 7.33 -5.92 -1.07
C GLY A 39 6.51 -4.71 -0.63
N TYR A 40 5.28 -4.57 -1.14
CA TYR A 40 4.36 -3.53 -0.71
C TYR A 40 4.02 -3.63 0.79
N LEU A 41 3.73 -4.83 1.29
CA LEU A 41 3.38 -5.05 2.70
C LEU A 41 4.58 -4.82 3.62
N LYS A 42 5.79 -5.19 3.17
CA LYS A 42 7.04 -4.85 3.87
C LYS A 42 7.20 -3.32 3.97
N LYS A 43 7.00 -2.62 2.86
CA LYS A 43 7.11 -1.15 2.81
C LYS A 43 6.07 -0.48 3.70
N LEU A 44 4.85 -0.98 3.73
CA LEU A 44 3.78 -0.48 4.60
C LEU A 44 4.14 -0.56 6.09
N LEU A 45 4.88 -1.59 6.51
CA LEU A 45 5.33 -1.76 7.91
C LEU A 45 6.59 -0.96 8.24
N GLU A 46 7.49 -0.77 7.27
CA GLU A 46 8.79 -0.12 7.45
C GLU A 46 8.70 1.41 7.43
N GLN A 47 7.73 1.97 6.71
CA GLN A 47 7.76 3.36 6.30
C GLN A 47 6.67 4.18 6.98
N GLY A 48 7.07 5.29 7.59
CA GLY A 48 6.14 6.33 8.01
C GLY A 48 5.44 6.95 6.80
N CYS A 49 4.21 7.42 7.03
CA CYS A 49 3.42 8.15 6.03
C CYS A 49 3.25 9.59 6.51
N ILE A 50 3.56 10.55 5.63
CA ILE A 50 3.38 11.99 5.88
C ILE A 50 2.30 12.54 4.97
N GLY A 51 1.54 13.53 5.44
CA GLY A 51 0.54 14.19 4.62
C GLY A 51 1.18 14.85 3.39
N ARG A 52 0.65 14.58 2.20
CA ARG A 52 1.13 15.21 0.97
C ARG A 52 0.35 16.49 0.71
N ASN A 53 1.05 17.62 0.69
CA ASN A 53 0.46 18.90 0.29
C ASN A 53 0.45 19.01 -1.25
N TRP A 54 -0.72 18.89 -1.86
CA TRP A 54 -0.90 18.96 -3.32
C TRP A 54 -2.34 19.39 -3.67
N ALA A 55 -2.63 19.60 -4.96
CA ALA A 55 -3.90 20.18 -5.41
C ALA A 55 -5.08 19.18 -5.47
N GLY A 56 -4.84 17.90 -5.24
CA GLY A 56 -5.86 16.86 -5.32
C GLY A 56 -6.42 16.44 -3.94
N PRO A 57 -7.18 15.34 -3.88
CA PRO A 57 -7.73 14.79 -2.65
C PRO A 57 -6.64 14.40 -1.64
N ASN A 58 -7.02 14.29 -0.37
CA ASN A 58 -6.09 13.90 0.70
C ASN A 58 -5.36 12.60 0.35
N GLN A 59 -4.04 12.65 0.34
CA GLN A 59 -3.18 11.48 0.17
C GLN A 59 -1.90 11.69 0.96
N PHE A 60 -1.21 10.60 1.23
CA PHE A 60 0.03 10.59 1.97
C PHE A 60 1.18 10.25 1.04
N ALA A 61 2.38 10.64 1.43
CA ALA A 61 3.62 10.21 0.81
C ALA A 61 4.41 9.40 1.84
N GLU A 62 5.20 8.45 1.36
CA GLU A 62 6.22 7.81 2.20
C GLU A 62 7.19 8.86 2.73
N GLU A 63 7.50 8.79 4.03
CA GLU A 63 8.35 9.74 4.74
C GLU A 63 9.80 9.77 4.23
N VAL A 64 10.37 8.64 3.79
CA VAL A 64 11.80 8.53 3.48
C VAL A 64 12.16 9.23 2.17
N THR A 65 11.43 8.97 1.09
CA THR A 65 11.74 9.54 -0.24
C THR A 65 10.63 10.43 -0.79
N GLY A 66 9.42 10.35 -0.25
CA GLY A 66 8.24 11.04 -0.78
C GLY A 66 7.78 10.52 -2.15
N SER A 67 8.40 9.47 -2.68
CA SER A 67 8.18 9.00 -4.06
C SER A 67 7.00 8.03 -4.18
N LEU A 68 6.66 7.35 -3.09
CA LEU A 68 5.51 6.46 -3.01
C LEU A 68 4.34 7.19 -2.38
N MET A 69 3.15 6.94 -2.90
CA MET A 69 1.92 7.49 -2.37
C MET A 69 1.14 6.44 -1.58
N MET A 70 0.46 6.88 -0.52
CA MET A 70 -0.42 6.07 0.32
C MET A 70 -1.78 6.77 0.51
N LEU A 71 -2.83 5.99 0.74
CA LEU A 71 -4.18 6.44 1.07
C LEU A 71 -4.53 6.07 2.51
N ASP A 72 -5.61 6.65 3.02
CA ASP A 72 -6.18 6.26 4.33
C ASP A 72 -6.49 4.75 4.42
N THR A 73 -6.84 4.12 3.29
CA THR A 73 -7.06 2.67 3.21
C THR A 73 -5.82 1.86 3.55
N ASP A 74 -4.64 2.39 3.27
CA ASP A 74 -3.37 1.70 3.49
C ASP A 74 -2.98 1.79 4.96
N LEU A 75 -3.22 2.95 5.57
CA LEU A 75 -3.09 3.15 7.01
C LEU A 75 -4.04 2.24 7.79
N ALA A 76 -5.26 2.03 7.28
CA ALA A 76 -6.22 1.11 7.88
C ALA A 76 -5.72 -0.36 7.88
N LEU A 77 -4.96 -0.77 6.84
CA LEU A 77 -4.35 -2.10 6.80
C LEU A 77 -3.29 -2.27 7.89
N ASP A 78 -2.41 -1.29 8.10
CA ASP A 78 -1.38 -1.35 9.16
C ASP A 78 -1.98 -1.30 10.58
N GLN A 79 -3.15 -0.67 10.76
CA GLN A 79 -3.79 -0.57 12.07
C GLN A 79 -4.69 -1.77 12.38
N SER A 80 -5.76 -1.96 11.59
CA SER A 80 -6.82 -2.93 11.89
C SER A 80 -6.46 -4.35 11.46
N PHE A 81 -5.59 -4.50 10.48
CA PHE A 81 -5.25 -5.79 9.88
C PHE A 81 -3.79 -6.20 10.08
N LYS A 82 -3.11 -5.56 11.04
CA LYS A 82 -1.67 -5.69 11.33
C LYS A 82 -1.20 -7.14 11.44
N LYS A 83 -2.04 -8.03 11.98
CA LYS A 83 -1.75 -9.47 12.10
C LYS A 83 -1.45 -10.09 10.73
N PHE A 84 -2.34 -9.90 9.76
CA PHE A 84 -2.22 -10.50 8.42
C PHE A 84 -1.23 -9.73 7.56
N VAL A 85 -1.11 -8.41 7.73
CA VAL A 85 -0.05 -7.62 7.09
C VAL A 85 1.33 -8.15 7.49
N ASN A 86 1.58 -8.37 8.79
CA ASN A 86 2.84 -8.95 9.26
C ASN A 86 3.08 -10.37 8.73
N LEU A 87 2.04 -11.22 8.73
CA LEU A 87 2.13 -12.57 8.21
C LEU A 87 2.62 -12.57 6.76
N TYR A 88 1.93 -11.84 5.89
CA TYR A 88 2.24 -11.79 4.47
C TYR A 88 3.50 -11.00 4.13
N ALA A 89 3.87 -10.00 4.94
CA ALA A 89 5.14 -9.30 4.80
C ALA A 89 6.34 -10.19 5.16
N THR A 90 6.19 -11.09 6.14
CA THR A 90 7.28 -11.96 6.60
C THR A 90 7.38 -13.26 5.80
N ASP A 91 6.25 -13.79 5.34
CA ASP A 91 6.16 -15.04 4.59
C ASP A 91 5.48 -14.82 3.23
N GLU A 92 6.31 -14.74 2.19
CA GLU A 92 5.84 -14.58 0.81
C GLU A 92 5.14 -15.83 0.27
N ALA A 93 5.55 -17.03 0.69
CA ALA A 93 4.90 -18.27 0.23
C ALA A 93 3.45 -18.32 0.71
N THR A 94 3.20 -17.97 1.98
CA THR A 94 1.85 -17.85 2.55
C THR A 94 1.04 -16.75 1.87
N PHE A 95 1.67 -15.69 1.35
CA PHE A 95 0.98 -14.65 0.57
C PHE A 95 0.48 -15.15 -0.80
N PHE A 96 1.19 -16.11 -1.41
CA PHE A 96 0.86 -16.65 -2.73
C PHE A 96 0.00 -17.93 -2.72
N SER A 97 -0.25 -18.52 -1.55
CA SER A 97 -1.06 -19.74 -1.38
C SER A 97 -2.48 -19.45 -0.91
#